data_AF-W4QBX0-F1
#
_entry.id   AF-W4QBX0-F1
#
_cell.length_a   1.000
_cell.length_b   1.000
_cell.length_c   1.000
_cell.angle_alpha   90.00
_cell.angle_beta   90.00
_cell.angle_gamma   90.00
#
_symmetry.space_group_name_H-M   'P 1'
#
loop_
_entity.id
_entity.type
_entity.pdbx_description
1 polymer ?
#
loop_
_entity_poly.entity_id
_entity_poly.type
_entity_poly.pdbx_seq_one_letter_code
_entity_poly.pdbx_strand_id
1 'polypeptide(L)'
;MSRIPAENAHTLENVTSGLANWMKSSVGSGGSGVNVPVGTGRQLDDVPRIKEIEVNFTRNPKHNQQEFARQLKDQETGMNQLTVDEYLKNREKYIAEGRAIEGNAAQQAAREEAYVQKINELQREGLTLSKAKKQAKEWLDNQAALHNPDQIAGGKAEVIGGLGDKRINSSLGSQWRYRIDIVDEQIKELAKSMTPEQLKNTYLKVKLTH
;
A
#
# COMPACT_ATOMS: atom_id res chain seq x y z
N MET A 1 39.97 -4.43 21.90
CA MET A 1 38.84 -3.53 22.17
C MET A 1 38.60 -2.63 20.96
N SER A 2 37.46 -2.77 20.28
CA SER A 2 36.87 -1.72 19.44
C SER A 2 35.36 -1.80 19.59
N ARG A 3 34.77 -0.77 20.20
CA ARG A 3 33.35 -0.66 20.52
C ARG A 3 32.56 -0.31 19.25
N ILE A 4 31.48 -1.02 19.03
CA ILE A 4 30.44 -0.69 18.04
C ILE A 4 29.68 0.54 18.58
N PRO A 5 29.46 1.61 17.80
CA PRO A 5 28.70 2.76 18.26
C PRO A 5 27.20 2.45 18.34
N ALA A 6 26.60 2.83 19.47
CA ALA A 6 25.23 2.53 19.86
C ALA A 6 24.25 3.63 19.42
N GLU A 7 24.03 3.79 18.10
CA GLU A 7 23.03 4.75 17.59
C GLU A 7 21.84 4.13 16.83
N ASN A 8 21.79 2.81 16.65
CA ASN A 8 20.70 2.15 15.91
C ASN A 8 19.65 1.46 16.80
N ALA A 9 19.66 1.68 18.11
CA ALA A 9 18.68 1.07 19.03
C ALA A 9 17.35 1.86 19.12
N HIS A 10 17.36 3.18 18.86
CA HIS A 10 16.19 4.03 19.04
C HIS A 10 15.22 4.08 17.86
N THR A 11 15.60 3.55 16.68
CA THR A 11 14.71 3.50 15.51
C THR A 11 13.84 2.24 15.47
N LEU A 12 14.25 1.14 16.10
CA LEU A 12 13.48 -0.11 16.15
C LEU A 12 12.31 -0.07 17.16
N GLU A 13 12.41 0.72 18.23
CA GLU A 13 11.33 0.89 19.21
C GLU A 13 10.15 1.69 18.65
N ASN A 14 10.37 2.63 17.72
CA ASN A 14 9.31 3.44 17.14
C ASN A 14 8.49 2.71 16.05
N VAL A 15 9.12 1.78 15.31
CA VAL A 15 8.41 0.99 14.28
C VAL A 15 7.58 -0.12 14.93
N THR A 16 8.10 -0.75 15.99
CA THR A 16 7.38 -1.80 16.74
C THR A 16 6.20 -1.24 17.53
N SER A 17 6.30 -0.02 18.06
CA SER A 17 5.19 0.65 18.76
C SER A 17 4.07 1.11 17.82
N GLY A 18 4.38 1.48 16.57
CA GLY A 18 3.39 1.78 15.54
C GLY A 18 2.52 0.58 15.16
N LEU A 19 3.13 -0.60 15.00
CA LEU A 19 2.42 -1.86 14.70
C LEU A 19 1.63 -2.40 15.92
N ALA A 20 2.17 -2.24 17.13
CA ALA A 20 1.49 -2.66 18.36
C ALA A 20 0.18 -1.88 18.61
N ASN A 21 0.14 -0.59 18.23
CA ASN A 21 -1.08 0.23 18.34
C ASN A 21 -2.15 -0.18 17.32
N TRP A 22 -1.78 -0.73 16.16
CA TRP A 22 -2.73 -1.22 15.16
C TRP A 22 -3.29 -2.62 15.51
N MET A 23 -2.51 -3.49 16.17
CA MET A 23 -3.02 -4.78 16.66
C MET A 23 -3.87 -4.68 17.93
N LYS A 24 -3.62 -3.69 18.81
CA LYS A 24 -4.46 -3.49 20.01
C LYS A 24 -5.84 -2.91 19.71
N SER A 25 -6.00 -2.17 18.61
CA SER A 25 -7.32 -1.65 18.20
C SER A 25 -8.22 -2.70 17.54
N SER A 26 -7.68 -3.88 17.19
CA SER A 26 -8.39 -4.93 16.44
C SER A 26 -8.82 -6.14 17.28
N VAL A 27 -8.48 -6.21 18.58
CA VAL A 27 -8.92 -7.29 19.48
C VAL A 27 -9.45 -6.74 20.80
N GLY A 28 -10.77 -6.49 20.86
CA GLY A 28 -11.48 -6.12 22.10
C GLY A 28 -12.41 -7.23 22.57
N SER A 29 -11.95 -8.06 23.51
CA SER A 29 -12.79 -8.88 24.38
C SER A 29 -13.34 -8.03 25.53
N GLY A 30 -14.58 -8.29 25.93
CA GLY A 30 -15.40 -7.41 26.76
C GLY A 30 -15.09 -7.37 28.26
N GLY A 31 -15.80 -6.46 28.95
CA GLY A 31 -15.87 -6.41 30.41
C GLY A 31 -15.90 -5.00 31.03
N SER A 32 -17.11 -4.48 31.24
CA SER A 32 -17.54 -3.62 32.35
C SER A 32 -17.03 -2.16 32.48
N GLY A 33 -17.89 -1.24 32.05
CA GLY A 33 -18.53 -0.30 32.99
C GLY A 33 -17.85 1.04 33.26
N VAL A 34 -17.98 2.00 32.34
CA VAL A 34 -18.13 3.43 32.65
C VAL A 34 -19.07 4.06 31.63
N ASN A 35 -20.17 4.67 32.11
CA ASN A 35 -21.13 5.41 31.28
C ASN A 35 -20.49 6.71 30.76
N VAL A 36 -20.25 6.77 29.45
CA VAL A 36 -19.83 7.97 28.72
C VAL A 36 -20.82 8.14 27.57
N PRO A 37 -21.38 9.34 27.31
CA PRO A 37 -22.49 9.51 26.38
C PRO A 37 -22.11 9.01 24.99
N VAL A 38 -22.95 8.10 24.47
CA VAL A 38 -22.86 7.51 23.13
C VAL A 38 -23.01 8.63 22.10
N GLY A 39 -21.87 9.15 21.65
CA GLY A 39 -21.76 9.82 20.35
C GLY A 39 -21.86 8.75 19.28
N THR A 40 -22.91 8.85 18.48
CA THR A 40 -23.24 7.98 17.35
C THR A 40 -22.01 7.71 16.48
N GLY A 41 -21.70 6.43 16.28
CA GLY A 41 -20.69 6.00 15.32
C GLY A 41 -21.06 6.52 13.94
N ARG A 42 -20.24 7.41 13.39
CA ARG A 42 -20.29 7.72 11.95
C ARG A 42 -19.95 6.44 11.22
N GLN A 43 -20.94 5.94 10.49
CA GLN A 43 -20.80 4.88 9.52
C GLN A 43 -19.74 5.35 8.50
N LEU A 44 -18.80 4.49 8.14
CA LEU A 44 -17.75 4.80 7.14
C LEU A 44 -18.31 5.19 5.74
N ASP A 45 -19.64 5.14 5.58
CA ASP A 45 -20.41 5.56 4.43
C ASP A 45 -20.57 7.09 4.32
N ASP A 46 -20.24 7.87 5.36
CA ASP A 46 -20.40 9.33 5.39
C ASP A 46 -19.21 10.12 4.81
N VAL A 47 -18.15 9.44 4.34
CA VAL A 47 -16.98 10.12 3.76
C VAL A 47 -17.30 10.58 2.33
N PRO A 48 -17.19 11.89 2.01
CA PRO A 48 -17.43 12.37 0.65
C PRO A 48 -16.52 11.67 -0.36
N ARG A 49 -17.12 11.15 -1.44
CA ARG A 49 -16.40 10.51 -2.53
C ARG A 49 -16.87 11.04 -3.88
N ILE A 50 -15.97 11.05 -4.86
CA ILE A 50 -16.34 11.33 -6.25
C ILE A 50 -17.27 10.25 -6.80
N LYS A 51 -17.86 10.53 -7.97
CA LYS A 51 -18.56 9.51 -8.76
C LYS A 51 -17.62 8.36 -9.09
N GLU A 52 -18.15 7.13 -9.09
CA GLU A 52 -17.36 5.93 -9.39
C GLU A 52 -16.72 6.01 -10.79
N ILE A 53 -15.43 5.71 -10.85
CA ILE A 53 -14.64 5.55 -12.08
C ILE A 53 -14.26 4.07 -12.18
N GLU A 54 -14.78 3.38 -13.19
CA GLU A 54 -14.43 1.98 -13.45
C GLU A 54 -13.24 1.87 -14.42
N VAL A 55 -12.27 1.02 -14.10
CA VAL A 55 -11.10 0.73 -14.94
C VAL A 55 -10.91 -0.77 -15.05
N ASN A 56 -10.93 -1.28 -16.29
CA ASN A 56 -10.74 -2.71 -16.55
C ASN A 56 -9.27 -3.06 -16.82
N PHE A 57 -8.79 -4.10 -16.16
CA PHE A 57 -7.47 -4.71 -16.32
C PHE A 57 -7.58 -6.07 -17.00
N THR A 58 -6.49 -6.52 -17.60
CA THR A 58 -6.43 -7.83 -18.25
C THR A 58 -5.43 -8.72 -17.53
N ARG A 59 -5.88 -9.86 -17.00
CA ARG A 59 -4.99 -10.85 -16.41
C ARG A 59 -4.29 -11.68 -17.48
N ASN A 60 -2.97 -11.81 -17.40
CA ASN A 60 -2.24 -12.80 -18.18
C ASN A 60 -2.60 -14.22 -17.68
N PRO A 61 -3.03 -15.16 -18.53
CA PRO A 61 -3.37 -16.54 -18.11
C PRO A 61 -2.26 -17.27 -17.35
N LYS A 62 -0.98 -16.92 -17.59
CA LYS A 62 0.19 -17.48 -16.90
C LYS A 62 0.38 -16.96 -15.47
N HIS A 63 -0.31 -15.88 -15.10
CA HIS A 63 -0.28 -15.33 -13.74
C HIS A 63 -1.24 -16.10 -12.84
N ASN A 64 -0.82 -16.30 -11.59
CA ASN A 64 -1.70 -16.81 -10.56
C ASN A 64 -2.92 -15.89 -10.42
N GLN A 65 -4.12 -16.45 -10.53
CA GLN A 65 -5.36 -15.68 -10.53
C GLN A 65 -5.64 -14.99 -9.18
N GLN A 66 -5.43 -15.70 -8.07
CA GLN A 66 -5.67 -15.16 -6.74
C GLN A 66 -4.69 -14.04 -6.41
N GLU A 67 -3.41 -14.22 -6.74
CA GLU A 67 -2.39 -13.19 -6.53
C GLU A 67 -2.61 -11.97 -7.42
N PHE A 68 -3.06 -12.17 -8.67
CA PHE A 68 -3.43 -11.06 -9.54
C PHE A 68 -4.61 -10.27 -8.96
N ALA A 69 -5.67 -10.97 -8.54
CA ALA A 69 -6.84 -10.35 -7.94
C ALA A 69 -6.50 -9.60 -6.65
N ARG A 70 -5.65 -10.19 -5.79
CA ARG A 70 -5.16 -9.56 -4.56
C ARG A 70 -4.41 -8.28 -4.86
N GLN A 71 -3.38 -8.33 -5.72
CA GLN A 71 -2.61 -7.13 -6.05
C GLN A 71 -3.48 -6.06 -6.73
N LEU A 72 -4.41 -6.44 -7.61
CA LEU A 72 -5.34 -5.47 -8.21
C LEU A 72 -6.26 -4.84 -7.14
N LYS A 73 -6.75 -5.63 -6.19
CA LYS A 73 -7.57 -5.11 -5.08
C LYS A 73 -6.78 -4.17 -4.17
N ASP A 74 -5.50 -4.46 -3.95
CA ASP A 74 -4.62 -3.58 -3.18
C ASP A 74 -4.41 -2.24 -3.90
N GLN A 75 -4.28 -2.24 -5.23
CA GLN A 75 -4.25 -1.03 -6.05
C GLN A 75 -5.55 -0.22 -5.90
N GLU A 76 -6.70 -0.87 -6.04
CA GLU A 76 -8.02 -0.23 -5.90
C GLU A 76 -8.17 0.40 -4.50
N THR A 77 -7.83 -0.37 -3.46
CA THR A 77 -7.91 0.07 -2.07
C THR A 77 -7.03 1.29 -1.84
N GLY A 78 -5.79 1.25 -2.34
CA GLY A 78 -4.87 2.38 -2.25
C GLY A 78 -5.40 3.62 -2.97
N MET A 79 -5.93 3.50 -4.19
CA MET A 79 -6.54 4.65 -4.89
C MET A 79 -7.68 5.24 -4.07
N ASN A 80 -8.54 4.39 -3.49
CA ASN A 80 -9.69 4.81 -2.70
C ASN A 80 -9.34 5.41 -1.33
N GLN A 81 -8.08 5.41 -0.94
CA GLN A 81 -7.55 6.12 0.23
C GLN A 81 -7.00 7.51 -0.10
N LEU A 82 -6.86 7.85 -1.38
CA LEU A 82 -6.41 9.18 -1.81
C LEU A 82 -7.59 10.16 -1.84
N THR A 83 -7.32 11.39 -1.41
CA THR A 83 -8.19 12.53 -1.71
C THR A 83 -7.96 13.01 -3.14
N VAL A 84 -8.88 13.82 -3.68
CA VAL A 84 -8.69 14.43 -5.00
C VAL A 84 -7.42 15.28 -5.03
N ASP A 85 -7.17 16.08 -3.99
CA ASP A 85 -5.96 16.91 -3.84
C ASP A 85 -4.68 16.06 -3.82
N GLU A 86 -4.65 15.00 -3.01
CA GLU A 86 -3.49 14.10 -2.92
C GLU A 86 -3.22 13.42 -4.26
N TYR A 87 -4.25 12.91 -4.92
CA TYR A 87 -4.11 12.27 -6.23
C TYR A 87 -3.52 13.24 -7.25
N LEU A 88 -4.09 14.44 -7.40
CA LEU A 88 -3.63 15.41 -8.39
C LEU A 88 -2.16 15.81 -8.16
N LYS A 89 -1.77 16.07 -6.91
CA LYS A 89 -0.38 16.39 -6.56
C LYS A 89 0.58 15.24 -6.83
N ASN A 90 0.20 14.01 -6.44
CA ASN A 90 1.04 12.84 -6.67
C ASN A 90 1.20 12.56 -8.16
N ARG A 91 0.13 12.74 -8.96
CA ARG A 91 0.16 12.59 -10.42
C ARG A 91 1.00 13.66 -11.09
N GLU A 92 0.85 14.93 -10.70
CA GLU A 92 1.67 16.03 -11.19
C GLU A 92 3.16 15.78 -10.94
N LYS A 93 3.52 15.41 -9.71
CA LYS A 93 4.89 15.05 -9.34
C LYS A 93 5.41 13.88 -10.18
N TYR A 94 4.62 12.81 -10.32
CA TYR A 94 5.01 11.64 -11.13
C TYR A 94 5.24 11.99 -12.61
N ILE A 95 4.40 12.86 -13.19
CA ILE A 95 4.55 13.29 -14.59
C ILE A 95 5.82 14.13 -14.76
N ALA A 96 6.12 15.01 -13.80
CA ALA A 96 7.28 15.89 -13.86
C ALA A 96 8.61 15.15 -13.60
N GLU A 97 8.63 14.23 -12.64
CA GLU A 97 9.87 13.65 -12.08
C GLU A 97 10.02 12.14 -12.34
N GLY A 98 8.93 11.47 -12.74
CA GLY A 98 8.87 10.02 -12.82
C GLY A 98 8.73 9.36 -11.44
N ARG A 99 9.36 8.18 -11.27
CA ARG A 99 9.34 7.46 -10.00
C ARG A 99 10.23 8.17 -8.97
N ALA A 100 9.67 8.42 -7.79
CA ALA A 100 10.37 9.09 -6.72
C ALA A 100 11.48 8.22 -6.13
N ILE A 101 12.69 8.79 -5.99
CA ILE A 101 13.89 8.08 -5.53
C ILE A 101 13.80 7.77 -4.03
N GLU A 102 13.10 8.60 -3.26
CA GLU A 102 12.84 8.42 -1.83
C GLU A 102 12.14 7.09 -1.52
N GLY A 103 11.37 6.56 -2.47
CA GLY A 103 10.72 5.25 -2.34
C GLY A 103 11.71 4.07 -2.29
N ASN A 104 12.95 4.24 -2.76
CA ASN A 104 13.94 3.17 -2.78
C ASN A 104 14.30 2.69 -1.37
N ALA A 105 14.43 3.61 -0.41
CA ALA A 105 14.73 3.26 0.98
C ALA A 105 13.57 2.48 1.62
N ALA A 106 12.34 2.92 1.40
CA ALA A 106 11.14 2.23 1.89
C ALA A 106 11.00 0.82 1.27
N GLN A 107 11.26 0.69 -0.03
CA GLN A 107 11.27 -0.61 -0.72
C GLN A 107 12.33 -1.55 -0.16
N GLN A 108 13.55 -1.05 0.07
CA GLN A 108 14.63 -1.84 0.64
C GLN A 108 14.27 -2.32 2.05
N ALA A 109 13.80 -1.41 2.91
CA ALA A 109 13.40 -1.73 4.28
C ALA A 109 12.30 -2.81 4.30
N ALA A 110 11.25 -2.67 3.48
CA ALA A 110 10.18 -3.67 3.38
C ALA A 110 10.68 -5.04 2.90
N ARG A 111 11.65 -5.09 1.99
CA ARG A 111 12.25 -6.35 1.52
C ARG A 111 13.12 -7.01 2.58
N GLU A 112 13.89 -6.23 3.32
CA GLU A 112 14.72 -6.73 4.43
C GLU A 112 13.85 -7.29 5.55
N GLU A 113 12.79 -6.58 5.92
CA GLU A 113 11.81 -7.06 6.90
C GLU A 113 11.15 -8.36 6.44
N ALA A 114 10.66 -8.41 5.20
CA ALA A 114 10.02 -9.60 4.66
C ALA A 114 10.98 -10.81 4.58
N TYR A 115 12.27 -10.57 4.30
CA TYR A 115 13.28 -11.61 4.32
C TYR A 115 13.43 -12.22 5.72
N VAL A 116 13.52 -11.39 6.76
CA VAL A 116 13.61 -11.84 8.16
C VAL A 116 12.34 -12.58 8.57
N GLN A 117 11.17 -12.05 8.24
CA GLN A 117 9.89 -12.70 8.53
C GLN A 117 9.80 -14.07 7.86
N LYS A 118 10.21 -14.19 6.59
CA LYS A 118 10.18 -15.45 5.85
C LYS A 118 11.16 -16.48 6.42
N ILE A 119 12.34 -16.06 6.88
CA ILE A 119 13.24 -16.96 7.61
C ILE A 119 12.56 -17.53 8.85
N ASN A 120 11.94 -16.67 9.67
CA ASN A 120 11.29 -17.07 10.91
C ASN A 120 10.11 -18.02 10.65
N GLU A 121 9.35 -17.80 9.58
CA GLU A 121 8.29 -18.69 9.11
C GLU A 121 8.86 -20.08 8.78
N LEU A 122 9.87 -20.14 7.91
CA LEU A 122 10.48 -21.41 7.48
C LEU A 122 11.14 -22.16 8.66
N GLN A 123 11.72 -21.45 9.64
CA GLN A 123 12.25 -22.09 10.85
C GLN A 123 11.14 -22.68 11.73
N ARG A 124 9.98 -22.01 11.84
CA ARG A 124 8.81 -22.56 12.54
C ARG A 124 8.25 -23.80 11.84
N GLU A 125 8.43 -23.90 10.52
CA GLU A 125 8.11 -25.09 9.72
C GLU A 125 9.18 -26.20 9.82
N GLY A 126 10.22 -26.01 10.64
CA GLY A 126 11.22 -27.02 10.96
C GLY A 126 12.50 -26.96 10.12
N LEU A 127 12.70 -25.93 9.29
CA LEU A 127 13.94 -25.78 8.54
C LEU A 127 15.09 -25.29 9.44
N THR A 128 16.29 -25.78 9.14
CA THR A 128 17.51 -25.19 9.72
C THR A 128 17.68 -23.76 9.23
N LEU A 129 18.34 -22.91 10.03
CA LEU A 129 18.58 -21.50 9.69
C LEU A 129 19.24 -21.34 8.30
N SER A 130 20.18 -22.22 7.94
CA SER A 130 20.85 -22.18 6.63
C SER A 130 19.89 -22.45 5.47
N LYS A 131 19.03 -23.48 5.59
CA LYS A 131 18.01 -23.79 4.58
C LYS A 131 16.95 -22.70 4.50
N ALA A 132 16.51 -22.17 5.65
CA ALA A 132 15.54 -21.08 5.72
C ALA A 132 16.05 -19.81 5.04
N LYS A 133 17.31 -19.39 5.29
CA LYS A 133 17.94 -18.25 4.62
C LYS A 133 17.99 -18.43 3.10
N LYS A 134 18.40 -19.62 2.63
CA LYS A 134 18.45 -19.91 1.20
C LYS A 134 17.08 -19.80 0.54
N GLN A 135 16.07 -20.47 1.10
CA GLN A 135 14.70 -20.45 0.54
C GLN A 135 14.03 -19.08 0.66
N ALA A 136 14.24 -18.35 1.75
CA ALA A 136 13.74 -16.98 1.89
C ALA A 136 14.32 -16.06 0.81
N LYS A 137 15.60 -16.23 0.45
CA LYS A 137 16.22 -15.48 -0.64
C LYS A 137 15.61 -15.84 -2.00
N GLU A 138 15.46 -17.13 -2.30
CA GLU A 138 14.84 -17.60 -3.55
C GLU A 138 13.37 -17.12 -3.68
N TRP A 139 12.64 -17.09 -2.57
CA TRP A 139 11.30 -16.51 -2.51
C TRP A 139 11.33 -15.01 -2.81
N LEU A 140 12.20 -14.25 -2.12
CA LEU A 140 12.33 -12.80 -2.24
C LEU A 140 12.76 -12.36 -3.66
N ASP A 141 13.54 -13.18 -4.36
CA ASP A 141 13.95 -12.94 -5.75
C ASP A 141 12.74 -12.92 -6.71
N ASN A 142 11.59 -13.49 -6.32
CA ASN A 142 10.34 -13.47 -7.08
C ASN A 142 9.33 -12.41 -6.59
N GLN A 143 9.64 -11.72 -5.50
CA GLN A 143 8.77 -10.68 -4.94
C GLN A 143 9.18 -9.27 -5.40
N ALA A 144 8.22 -8.36 -5.44
CA ALA A 144 8.42 -6.91 -5.46
C ALA A 144 7.84 -6.30 -4.18
N ALA A 145 8.45 -5.22 -3.68
CA ALA A 145 7.79 -4.33 -2.72
C ALA A 145 6.74 -3.50 -3.47
N LEU A 146 5.49 -3.59 -3.04
CA LEU A 146 4.34 -3.06 -3.78
C LEU A 146 3.98 -1.67 -3.27
N HIS A 147 3.88 -0.71 -4.18
CA HIS A 147 3.15 0.53 -3.92
C HIS A 147 1.66 0.27 -4.20
N ASN A 148 0.80 0.62 -3.25
CA ASN A 148 -0.65 0.42 -3.34
C ASN A 148 -1.35 1.78 -3.12
N PRO A 149 -1.71 2.52 -4.18
CA PRO A 149 -1.58 2.16 -5.59
C PRO A 149 -0.14 2.38 -6.11
N ASP A 150 0.16 1.95 -7.34
CA ASP A 150 1.41 2.28 -8.02
C ASP A 150 1.58 3.81 -8.08
N GLN A 151 2.81 4.31 -8.01
CA GLN A 151 3.11 5.73 -8.21
C GLN A 151 2.58 6.25 -9.55
N ILE A 152 2.54 5.41 -10.60
CA ILE A 152 1.88 5.77 -11.87
C ILE A 152 0.42 6.18 -11.62
N ALA A 153 -0.27 5.49 -10.71
CA ALA A 153 -1.66 5.76 -10.35
C ALA A 153 -1.82 6.73 -9.17
N GLY A 154 -0.79 7.52 -8.84
CA GLY A 154 -0.82 8.51 -7.77
C GLY A 154 -0.47 7.96 -6.39
N GLY A 155 0.16 6.79 -6.30
CA GLY A 155 0.62 6.22 -5.04
C GLY A 155 1.72 7.04 -4.34
N LYS A 156 1.70 7.02 -3.01
CA LYS A 156 2.72 7.68 -2.18
C LYS A 156 4.03 6.88 -2.21
N ALA A 157 5.12 7.51 -2.62
CA ALA A 157 6.40 6.84 -2.83
C ALA A 157 6.98 6.17 -1.56
N GLU A 158 6.71 6.72 -0.39
CA GLU A 158 7.21 6.22 0.89
C GLU A 158 6.35 5.09 1.47
N VAL A 159 5.18 4.81 0.89
CA VAL A 159 4.23 3.81 1.39
C VAL A 159 4.40 2.51 0.62
N ILE A 160 4.76 1.45 1.34
CA ILE A 160 4.80 0.08 0.85
C ILE A 160 3.63 -0.69 1.46
N GLY A 161 2.74 -1.22 0.61
CA GLY A 161 1.57 -1.97 1.05
C GLY A 161 1.81 -3.45 1.29
N GLY A 162 3.03 -3.93 1.01
CA GLY A 162 3.45 -5.32 1.22
C GLY A 162 4.33 -5.84 0.09
N LEU A 163 4.49 -7.16 0.03
CA LEU A 163 5.18 -7.84 -1.07
C LEU A 163 4.18 -8.61 -1.95
N GLY A 164 4.58 -8.87 -3.20
CA GLY A 164 3.84 -9.77 -4.09
C GLY A 164 4.64 -10.15 -5.33
N ASP A 165 4.08 -11.06 -6.13
CA ASP A 165 4.72 -11.55 -7.36
C ASP A 165 5.11 -10.37 -8.26
N LYS A 166 6.41 -10.24 -8.54
CA LYS A 166 6.98 -9.12 -9.29
C LYS A 166 6.51 -9.05 -10.74
N ARG A 167 6.13 -10.18 -11.36
CA ARG A 167 5.66 -10.24 -12.75
C ARG A 167 4.23 -9.74 -12.84
N ILE A 168 3.41 -10.06 -11.84
CA ILE A 168 2.06 -9.50 -11.70
C ILE A 168 2.15 -7.99 -11.48
N ASN A 169 2.97 -7.53 -10.54
CA ASN A 169 3.17 -6.11 -10.28
C ASN A 169 3.65 -5.35 -11.53
N SER A 170 4.63 -5.90 -12.26
CA SER A 170 5.12 -5.32 -13.51
C SER A 170 4.02 -5.25 -14.57
N SER A 171 3.18 -6.30 -14.69
CA SER A 171 2.02 -6.29 -15.58
C SER A 171 1.03 -5.20 -15.20
N LEU A 172 0.62 -5.09 -13.93
CA LEU A 172 -0.29 -4.04 -13.48
C LEU A 172 0.27 -2.64 -13.77
N GLY A 173 1.55 -2.40 -13.44
CA GLY A 173 2.22 -1.13 -13.73
C GLY A 173 2.29 -0.81 -15.23
N SER A 174 2.49 -1.80 -16.10
CA SER A 174 2.45 -1.59 -17.56
C SER A 174 1.06 -1.22 -18.04
N GLN A 175 0.02 -1.77 -17.42
CA GLN A 175 -1.37 -1.50 -17.76
C GLN A 175 -1.80 -0.09 -17.35
N TRP A 176 -1.30 0.41 -16.22
CA TRP A 176 -1.58 1.77 -15.78
C TRP A 176 -1.21 2.84 -16.82
N ARG A 177 -0.12 2.66 -17.57
CA ARG A 177 0.40 3.66 -18.52
C ARG A 177 -0.58 4.11 -19.60
N TYR A 178 -1.59 3.31 -19.92
CA TYR A 178 -2.59 3.64 -20.93
C TYR A 178 -4.02 3.64 -20.37
N ARG A 179 -4.18 3.36 -19.08
CA ARG A 179 -5.47 3.40 -18.37
C ARG A 179 -5.61 4.62 -17.47
N ILE A 180 -4.49 5.18 -17.02
CA ILE A 180 -4.49 6.28 -16.06
C ILE A 180 -5.06 7.57 -16.66
N ASP A 181 -4.93 7.79 -17.97
CA ASP A 181 -5.39 9.01 -18.64
C ASP A 181 -6.89 9.22 -18.46
N ILE A 182 -7.71 8.16 -18.54
CA ILE A 182 -9.17 8.22 -18.33
C ILE A 182 -9.51 8.62 -16.89
N VAL A 183 -8.69 8.21 -15.92
CA VAL A 183 -8.87 8.57 -14.50
C VAL A 183 -8.42 10.01 -14.27
N ASP A 184 -7.26 10.39 -14.82
CA ASP A 184 -6.72 11.75 -14.76
C ASP A 184 -7.72 12.75 -15.35
N GLU A 185 -8.28 12.49 -16.52
CA GLU A 185 -9.27 13.36 -17.19
C GLU A 185 -10.53 13.57 -16.35
N GLN A 186 -11.14 12.49 -15.86
CA GLN A 186 -12.36 12.58 -15.06
C GLN A 186 -12.14 13.30 -13.74
N ILE A 187 -11.03 13.03 -13.04
CA ILE A 187 -10.73 13.70 -11.78
C ILE A 187 -10.42 15.18 -12.01
N LYS A 188 -9.64 15.52 -13.05
CA LYS A 188 -9.34 16.92 -13.40
C LYS A 188 -10.61 17.70 -13.74
N GLU A 189 -11.55 17.10 -14.47
CA GLU A 189 -12.81 17.75 -14.81
C GLU A 189 -13.67 18.00 -13.58
N LEU A 190 -13.82 17.01 -12.69
CA LEU A 190 -14.54 17.16 -11.43
C LEU A 190 -13.91 18.27 -10.56
N ALA A 191 -12.58 18.28 -10.45
CA ALA A 191 -11.83 19.21 -9.63
C ALA A 191 -12.06 20.69 -9.99
N LYS A 192 -12.35 21.03 -11.26
CA LYS A 192 -12.64 22.41 -11.70
C LYS A 192 -13.82 23.04 -10.95
N SER A 193 -14.75 22.23 -10.49
CA SER A 193 -15.97 22.66 -9.78
C SER A 193 -15.84 22.62 -8.25
N MET A 194 -14.69 22.19 -7.72
CA MET A 194 -14.50 21.96 -6.29
C MET A 194 -13.76 23.12 -5.62
N THR A 195 -14.15 23.45 -4.39
CA THR A 195 -13.38 24.35 -3.54
C THR A 195 -12.10 23.67 -3.05
N PRO A 196 -11.08 24.43 -2.60
CA PRO A 196 -9.88 23.86 -2.00
C PRO A 196 -10.17 22.90 -0.83
N GLU A 197 -11.22 23.18 -0.05
CA GLU A 197 -11.65 22.33 1.06
C GLU A 197 -12.27 21.02 0.56
N GLN A 198 -13.08 21.09 -0.51
CA GLN A 198 -13.65 19.88 -1.12
C GLN A 198 -12.57 19.00 -1.72
N LEU A 199 -11.54 19.57 -2.37
CA LEU A 199 -10.43 18.79 -2.95
C LEU A 199 -9.69 17.96 -1.88
N LYS A 200 -9.51 18.54 -0.69
CA LYS A 200 -8.79 17.90 0.43
C LYS A 200 -9.62 16.87 1.19
N ASN A 201 -10.95 16.96 1.16
CA ASN A 201 -11.83 16.11 1.96
C ASN A 201 -12.67 15.12 1.14
N THR A 202 -12.62 15.19 -0.18
CA THR A 202 -13.31 14.26 -1.07
C THR A 202 -12.35 13.19 -1.53
N TYR A 203 -12.70 11.93 -1.27
CA TYR A 203 -11.89 10.76 -1.62
C TYR A 203 -12.24 10.23 -3.02
N LEU A 204 -11.29 9.49 -3.60
CA LEU A 204 -11.55 8.80 -4.84
C LEU A 204 -12.57 7.67 -4.66
N LYS A 205 -13.24 7.30 -5.75
CA LYS A 205 -14.06 6.10 -5.86
C LYS A 205 -13.73 5.42 -7.18
N VAL A 206 -12.72 4.58 -7.16
CA VAL A 206 -12.24 3.79 -8.28
C VAL A 206 -12.65 2.34 -8.06
N LYS A 207 -13.08 1.69 -9.14
CA LYS A 207 -13.39 0.26 -9.19
C LYS A 207 -12.52 -0.39 -10.25
N LEU A 208 -11.70 -1.36 -9.85
CA LEU A 208 -10.80 -2.08 -10.74
C LEU A 208 -11.36 -3.47 -11.02
N THR A 209 -11.59 -3.78 -12.30
CA THR A 209 -12.16 -5.06 -12.75
C THR A 209 -11.15 -5.85 -13.59
N HIS A 210 -11.31 -7.17 -13.72
CA HIS A 210 -10.42 -8.00 -14.55
C HIS A 210 -11.06 -9.29 -15.08
#